data_AF-G4YH26-F1
#
_entry.id   AF-G4YH26-F1
#
_cell.length_a   1.000
_cell.length_b   1.000
_cell.length_c   1.000
_cell.angle_alpha   90.00
_cell.angle_beta   90.00
_cell.angle_gamma   90.00
#
_symmetry.space_group_name_H-M   'P 1'
#
loop_
_entity.id
_entity.type
_entity.pdbx_description
1 polymer ?
#
loop_
_entity_poly.entity_id
_entity_poly.type
_entity_poly.pdbx_seq_one_letter_code
_entity_poly.pdbx_strand_id
1 'polypeptide(L)' 'MAESQDKQKEHADARGRGNVEMSAVFKTKLRPRFIGLFKVVAKKGLAYTLNLPKKMRTHPVVYVGLLKPYQD' A
#
# COMPACT_ATOMS: atom_id res chain seq x y z
N MET A 1 18.99 27.37 21.40
CA MET A 1 19.09 25.90 21.26
C MET A 1 17.77 25.15 21.51
N ALA A 2 16.81 25.71 22.27
CA ALA A 2 15.54 25.04 22.57
C ALA A 2 14.43 25.24 21.50
N GLU A 3 14.43 26.34 20.76
CA GLU A 3 13.35 26.69 19.82
C GLU A 3 13.30 25.76 18.58
N SER A 4 14.44 25.20 18.17
CA SER A 4 14.53 24.31 17.01
C SER A 4 13.88 22.95 17.24
N GLN A 5 13.79 22.50 18.49
CA GLN A 5 13.16 21.22 18.86
C GLN A 5 11.64 21.31 18.85
N ASP A 6 11.08 22.46 19.23
CA ASP A 6 9.63 22.68 19.32
C ASP A 6 8.98 22.70 17.93
N LYS A 7 9.61 23.39 16.97
CA LYS A 7 9.19 23.39 15.56
C LYS A 7 9.18 21.98 14.95
N GLN A 8 10.11 21.13 15.37
CA GLN A 8 10.21 19.75 14.86
C GLN A 8 9.08 18.84 15.38
N LYS A 9 8.55 19.13 16.58
CA LYS A 9 7.42 18.40 17.17
C LYS A 9 6.09 18.77 16.51
N GLU A 10 5.89 20.05 16.23
CA GLU A 10 4.68 20.56 15.56
C GLU A 10 4.47 19.94 14.16
N HIS A 11 5.55 19.75 13.40
CA HIS A 11 5.49 19.10 12.09
C HIS A 11 5.19 17.59 12.13
N ALA A 12 5.46 16.92 13.26
CA ALA A 12 5.19 15.49 13.44
C ALA A 12 3.69 15.24 13.68
N ASP A 13 3.04 16.09 14.47
CA ASP A 13 1.62 15.97 14.82
C ASP A 13 0.68 16.36 13.68
N ALA A 14 1.12 17.26 12.79
CA ALA A 14 0.35 17.70 11.62
C ALA A 14 0.10 16.60 10.57
N ARG A 15 0.82 15.47 10.63
CA ARG A 15 0.70 14.35 9.68
C ARG A 15 -0.29 13.26 10.12
N GLY A 16 -0.90 13.41 11.29
CA GLY A 16 -1.79 12.42 11.89
C GLY A 16 -3.25 12.48 11.41
N ARG A 17 -3.55 12.64 10.13
CA ARG A 17 -4.93 12.49 9.61
C ARG A 17 -4.98 11.94 8.18
N GLY A 18 -5.80 10.91 7.99
CA GLY A 18 -6.03 10.21 6.73
C GLY A 18 -5.24 8.90 6.72
N ASN A 19 -5.82 7.74 7.04
CA ASN A 19 -7.06 7.19 6.52
C ASN A 19 -7.46 6.05 7.47
N VAL A 20 -8.65 6.16 8.07
CA VAL A 20 -9.34 5.08 8.77
C VAL A 20 -9.92 4.18 7.70
N GLU A 21 -9.21 3.11 7.33
CA GLU A 21 -9.83 1.82 7.02
C GLU A 21 -8.76 0.73 6.87
N MET A 22 -9.02 -0.40 7.51
CA MET A 22 -8.19 -1.61 7.60
C MET A 22 -6.87 -1.49 8.39
N SER A 23 -6.96 -1.57 9.73
CA SER A 23 -6.01 -2.33 10.58
C SER A 23 -6.23 -2.03 12.08
N ALA A 24 -7.36 -2.49 12.60
CA ALA A 24 -7.51 -2.70 14.04
C ALA A 24 -7.26 -4.18 14.35
N VAL A 25 -6.02 -4.67 14.18
CA VAL A 25 -5.56 -5.92 14.80
C VAL A 25 -4.03 -5.87 14.90
N PHE A 26 -3.56 -5.70 16.14
CA PHE A 26 -2.20 -5.96 16.64
C PHE A 26 -1.01 -5.19 16.02
N LYS A 27 -0.60 -4.11 16.70
CA LYS A 27 0.58 -3.27 16.39
C LYS A 27 1.94 -3.89 16.74
N THR A 28 2.04 -5.22 16.82
CA THR A 28 3.29 -5.95 17.10
C THR A 28 3.73 -6.87 15.96
N LYS A 29 2.92 -7.01 14.90
CA LYS A 29 3.18 -7.95 13.81
C LYS A 29 3.58 -7.21 12.54
N LEU A 30 4.44 -7.86 11.75
CA LEU A 30 4.85 -7.37 10.44
C LEU A 30 3.65 -7.12 9.54
N ARG A 31 3.84 -6.27 8.53
CA ARG A 31 2.81 -5.98 7.54
C ARG A 31 2.29 -7.29 6.92
N PRO A 32 0.98 -7.36 6.60
CA PRO A 32 0.41 -8.52 5.92
C PRO A 32 1.26 -8.92 4.72
N ARG A 33 1.63 -10.20 4.65
CA ARG A 33 2.41 -10.75 3.54
C ARG A 33 1.66 -10.67 2.21
N PHE A 34 0.34 -10.72 2.27
CA PHE A 34 -0.55 -10.60 1.12
C PHE A 34 -1.26 -9.25 1.14
N ILE A 35 -1.12 -8.50 0.06
CA ILE A 35 -1.74 -7.18 -0.11
C ILE A 35 -2.83 -7.34 -1.17
N GLY A 36 -4.04 -7.73 -0.73
CA GLY A 36 -5.27 -7.70 -1.51
C GLY A 36 -5.32 -8.49 -2.82
N LEU A 37 -6.53 -8.73 -3.31
CA LEU A 37 -6.75 -9.13 -4.69
C LEU A 37 -6.82 -7.86 -5.55
N PHE A 38 -6.06 -7.81 -6.63
CA PHE A 38 -6.13 -6.74 -7.62
C PHE A 38 -6.73 -7.26 -8.91
N LYS A 39 -7.64 -6.48 -9.50
CA LYS A 39 -8.23 -6.81 -10.80
C LYS A 39 -7.18 -6.60 -11.90
N VAL A 40 -7.06 -7.57 -12.79
CA VAL A 40 -6.28 -7.43 -14.03
C VAL A 40 -7.06 -6.56 -15.00
N VAL A 41 -6.44 -5.48 -15.49
CA VAL A 41 -7.02 -4.53 -16.45
C VAL A 41 -6.63 -4.89 -17.88
N ALA A 42 -5.37 -5.28 -18.09
CA ALA A 42 -4.84 -5.63 -19.40
C ALA A 42 -3.74 -6.70 -19.29
N LYS A 43 -3.56 -7.48 -20.35
CA LYS A 43 -2.50 -8.48 -20.47
C LYS A 43 -1.74 -8.28 -21.77
N LYS A 44 -0.40 -8.21 -21.69
CA LYS A 44 0.50 -8.20 -22.84
C LYS A 44 1.58 -9.26 -22.63
N GLY A 45 1.38 -10.43 -23.25
CA GLY A 45 2.24 -11.60 -23.00
C GLY A 45 2.17 -12.03 -21.53
N LEU A 46 3.31 -11.99 -20.85
CA LEU A 46 3.43 -12.31 -19.42
C LEU A 46 3.40 -11.07 -18.52
N ALA A 47 3.22 -9.88 -19.10
CA ALA A 47 3.02 -8.63 -18.37
C ALA A 47 1.53 -8.36 -18.14
N TYR A 48 1.15 -8.20 -16.88
CA TYR A 48 -0.21 -7.95 -16.43
C TYR A 48 -0.31 -6.56 -15.84
N THR A 49 -1.26 -5.78 -16.30
CA THR A 49 -1.59 -4.48 -15.70
C THR A 49 -2.64 -4.70 -14.63
N LEU A 50 -2.32 -4.36 -13.38
CA LEU A 50 -3.21 -4.47 -12.24
C LEU A 50 -3.85 -3.11 -11.93
N ASN A 51 -5.11 -3.13 -11.52
CA ASN A 51 -5.78 -1.96 -10.97
C ASN A 51 -5.27 -1.71 -9.55
N LEU A 52 -4.17 -0.96 -9.43
CA LEU A 52 -3.58 -0.60 -8.15
C LEU A 52 -4.17 0.71 -7.62
N PRO A 53 -4.41 0.82 -6.31
CA PRO A 53 -4.78 2.09 -5.70
C PRO A 53 -3.68 3.13 -5.93
N LYS A 54 -4.06 4.35 -6.30
CA LYS A 54 -3.12 5.47 -6.56
C LYS A 54 -2.21 5.81 -5.37
N LYS A 55 -2.61 5.42 -4.15
CA LYS A 55 -1.83 5.57 -2.92
C LYS A 55 -0.63 4.60 -2.86
N MET A 56 -0.65 3.52 -3.64
CA MET A 56 0.45 2.56 -3.72
C MET A 56 1.52 3.09 -4.68
N ARG A 57 2.73 3.29 -4.16
CA ARG A 57 3.90 3.68 -4.96
C ARG A 57 4.55 2.44 -5.60
N THR A 58 3.73 1.63 -6.27
CA THR A 58 4.13 0.38 -6.91
C THR A 58 3.84 0.46 -8.40
N HIS A 59 4.70 -0.14 -9.23
CA HIS A 59 4.48 -0.16 -10.66
C HIS A 59 3.20 -0.97 -11.00
N PRO A 60 2.27 -0.42 -11.80
CA PRO A 60 0.98 -1.07 -12.09
C PRO A 60 1.11 -2.30 -12.99
N VAL A 61 2.17 -2.40 -13.78
CA VAL A 61 2.44 -3.58 -14.62
C VAL A 61 3.37 -4.52 -13.87
N VAL A 62 2.95 -5.77 -13.74
CA VAL A 62 3.69 -6.85 -13.06
C VAL A 62 3.89 -8.00 -14.04
N TYR A 63 5.10 -8.55 -14.08
CA TYR A 63 5.38 -9.76 -14.83
C TYR A 63 5.06 -10.99 -13.96
N VAL A 64 4.18 -11.88 -14.43
CA VAL A 64 3.71 -13.02 -13.63
C VAL A 64 3.87 -14.31 -14.42
N GLY A 65 4.67 -15.24 -13.91
CA GLY A 65 4.85 -16.57 -14.51
C GLY A 65 3.67 -17.52 -14.25
N LEU A 66 2.99 -17.39 -13.11
CA LEU A 66 1.84 -18.20 -12.75
C LEU A 66 0.78 -17.34 -12.05
N LEU A 67 -0.36 -17.14 -12.71
CA LEU A 67 -1.52 -16.47 -12.13
C LEU A 67 -2.53 -17.54 -11.72
N LYS A 68 -2.94 -17.55 -10.44
CA LYS A 68 -4.01 -18.42 -9.97
C LYS A 68 -5.37 -17.78 -10.31
N PRO A 69 -6.29 -18.49 -10.97
CA PRO A 69 -7.66 -18.00 -11.13
C PRO A 69 -8.31 -17.82 -9.76
N TYR A 70 -9.17 -16.83 -9.62
CA TYR A 70 -10.01 -16.68 -8.44
C TYR A 70 -11.02 -17.83 -8.44
N GLN A 71 -11.12 -18.55 -7.32
CA GLN A 71 -12.14 -19.58 -7.11
C GLN A 71 -13.16 -18.98 -6.13
N ASP A 72 -14.41 -18.88 -6.58
CA ASP A 72 -15.55 -18.43 -5.79
C ASP A 72 -15.94 -19.46 -4.71
#